data_AF-A0A377XDI6-F1
#
_entry.id   AF-A0A377XDI6-F1
#
_cell.length_a   1.000
_cell.length_b   1.000
_cell.length_c   1.000
_cell.angle_alpha   90.00
_cell.angle_beta   90.00
_cell.angle_gamma   90.00
#
_symmetry.space_group_name_H-M   'P 1'
#
loop_
_entity.id
_entity.type
_entity.pdbx_description
1 polymer ?
#
loop_
_entity_poly.entity_id
_entity_poly.type
_entity_poly.pdbx_seq_one_letter_code
_entity_poly.pdbx_strand_id
1 'polypeptide(L)'
;MEELAGKLPSGIGYDWTGMSYQERLSGNQTPALYAISLIVVFLCLAALYESWSIPFSVMLVVPLGVVGALLAATFRGLTNDVYFQVGLLTTIGLSAKNAILIVEFAKDLMEKEGKGLIEATLEAVRMRLRPILMTSLAFILG
;
A
#
# COMPACT_ATOMS: atom_id res chain seq x y z
N MET A 1 23.11 -14.10 -16.47
CA MET A 1 24.06 -13.58 -17.48
C MET A 1 25.35 -13.12 -16.83
N GLU A 2 25.34 -12.29 -15.77
CA GLU A 2 26.57 -11.88 -15.06
C GLU A 2 27.36 -13.07 -14.49
N GLU A 3 26.65 -14.05 -13.91
CA GLU A 3 27.25 -15.27 -13.35
C GLU A 3 27.84 -16.21 -14.43
N LEU A 4 27.34 -16.13 -15.67
CA LEU A 4 27.88 -16.87 -16.81
C LEU A 4 29.05 -16.10 -17.47
N ALA A 5 28.95 -14.77 -17.53
CA ALA A 5 30.01 -13.90 -18.01
C ALA A 5 31.25 -13.95 -17.08
N GLY A 6 31.05 -14.15 -15.77
CA GLY A 6 32.14 -14.37 -14.81
C GLY A 6 32.92 -15.67 -14.99
N LYS A 7 32.43 -16.61 -15.82
CA LYS A 7 33.14 -17.85 -16.18
C LYS A 7 33.97 -17.71 -17.47
N LEU A 8 33.94 -16.53 -18.11
CA LEU A 8 34.72 -16.27 -19.32
C LEU A 8 36.21 -16.02 -18.98
N PRO A 9 37.12 -16.28 -19.93
CA PRO A 9 38.54 -15.99 -19.76
C PRO A 9 38.82 -14.54 -19.34
N SER A 10 39.87 -14.35 -18.55
CA SER A 10 40.32 -13.03 -18.10
C SER A 10 40.57 -12.11 -19.30
N GLY A 11 39.88 -10.96 -19.33
CA GLY A 11 39.95 -9.98 -20.42
C GLY A 11 38.65 -9.78 -21.21
N ILE A 12 37.64 -10.65 -21.03
CA ILE A 12 36.31 -10.47 -21.63
C ILE A 12 35.38 -9.80 -20.63
N GLY A 13 35.02 -8.54 -20.90
CA GLY A 13 34.00 -7.80 -20.15
C GLY A 13 32.60 -8.02 -20.73
N TYR A 14 31.59 -7.58 -19.99
CA TYR A 14 30.22 -7.46 -20.49
C TYR A 14 29.69 -6.07 -20.13
N ASP A 15 28.79 -5.56 -20.95
CA ASP A 15 28.08 -4.32 -20.65
C ASP A 15 26.60 -4.47 -21.00
N TRP A 16 25.76 -3.71 -20.30
CA TRP A 16 24.32 -3.72 -20.49
C TRP A 16 23.94 -2.55 -21.40
N THR A 17 23.07 -2.78 -22.39
CA THR A 17 22.64 -1.73 -23.33
C THR A 17 21.11 -1.69 -23.45
N GLY A 18 20.58 -0.57 -23.94
CA GLY A 18 19.15 -0.39 -24.21
C GLY A 18 18.27 -0.59 -22.97
N MET A 19 17.25 -1.46 -23.10
CA MET A 19 16.24 -1.73 -22.07
C MET A 19 16.83 -2.28 -20.77
N SER A 20 17.83 -3.17 -20.85
CA SER A 20 18.44 -3.79 -19.66
C SER A 20 19.28 -2.81 -18.85
N TYR A 21 19.89 -1.82 -19.51
CA TYR A 21 20.60 -0.73 -18.84
C TYR A 21 19.64 0.20 -18.09
N GLN A 22 18.52 0.56 -18.72
CA GLN A 22 17.48 1.38 -18.10
C GLN A 22 16.81 0.66 -16.92
N GLU A 23 16.50 -0.63 -17.04
CA GLU A 23 15.93 -1.42 -15.95
C GLU A 23 16.88 -1.47 -14.74
N ARG A 24 18.19 -1.58 -14.96
CA ARG A 24 19.18 -1.58 -13.87
C ARG A 24 19.31 -0.21 -13.19
N LEU A 25 19.26 0.88 -13.96
CA LEU A 25 19.30 2.24 -13.43
C LEU A 25 18.00 2.62 -12.69
N SER A 26 16.84 2.32 -13.28
CA SER A 26 15.52 2.74 -12.78
C SER A 26 14.94 1.78 -11.74
N GLY A 27 15.22 0.48 -11.85
CA GLY A 27 14.67 -0.54 -10.95
C GLY A 27 15.07 -0.35 -9.49
N ASN A 28 16.18 0.34 -9.22
CA ASN A 28 16.69 0.55 -7.87
C ASN A 28 16.03 1.74 -7.11
N GLN A 29 15.26 2.60 -7.79
CA GLN A 29 14.65 3.78 -7.15
C GLN A 29 13.30 3.46 -6.49
N THR A 30 12.56 2.50 -7.04
CA THR A 30 11.20 2.15 -6.61
C THR A 30 11.11 1.80 -5.11
N PRO A 31 11.98 0.94 -4.53
CA PRO A 31 11.92 0.65 -3.10
C PRO A 31 12.20 1.87 -2.22
N ALA A 32 13.15 2.71 -2.61
CA ALA A 32 13.50 3.94 -1.88
C ALA A 32 12.35 4.95 -1.90
N LEU A 33 11.68 5.13 -3.05
CA LEU A 33 10.52 6.00 -3.17
C LEU A 33 9.35 5.52 -2.31
N TYR A 34 9.07 4.21 -2.28
CA TYR A 34 8.05 3.65 -1.40
C TYR A 34 8.39 3.80 0.08
N ALA A 35 9.67 3.64 0.46
CA ALA A 35 10.10 3.84 1.85
C ALA A 35 9.88 5.30 2.30
N ILE A 36 10.26 6.28 1.47
CA ILE A 36 10.01 7.69 1.76
C ILE A 36 8.51 7.98 1.82
N SER A 37 7.73 7.44 0.87
CA SER A 37 6.27 7.61 0.86
C SER A 37 5.63 7.08 2.14
N LEU A 38 6.04 5.90 2.62
CA LEU A 38 5.55 5.32 3.88
C LEU A 38 5.90 6.20 5.08
N ILE A 39 7.11 6.75 5.14
CA ILE A 39 7.52 7.67 6.21
C ILE A 39 6.64 8.92 6.19
N VAL A 40 6.42 9.52 5.02
CA VAL A 40 5.58 10.72 4.89
C VAL A 40 4.13 10.42 5.29
N VAL A 41 3.55 9.32 4.83
CA VAL A 41 2.19 8.90 5.22
C VAL A 41 2.10 8.69 6.73
N PHE A 42 3.09 8.01 7.33
CA PHE A 42 3.15 7.83 8.78
C PHE A 42 3.17 9.16 9.53
N LEU A 43 4.04 10.10 9.12
CA LEU A 43 4.14 11.41 9.75
C LEU A 43 2.86 12.24 9.60
N CYS A 44 2.20 12.20 8.44
CA CYS A 44 0.91 12.85 8.23
C CYS A 44 -0.17 12.27 9.15
N LEU A 45 -0.24 10.94 9.30
CA LEU A 45 -1.19 10.29 10.20
C LEU A 45 -0.86 10.56 11.67
N ALA A 46 0.42 10.58 12.04
CA ALA A 46 0.85 10.88 13.39
C ALA A 46 0.47 12.31 13.79
N ALA A 47 0.63 13.27 12.86
CA ALA A 47 0.17 14.63 13.03
C ALA A 47 -1.36 14.73 13.10
N LEU A 48 -2.09 13.98 12.26
CA LEU A 48 -3.56 13.98 12.26
C LEU A 48 -4.15 13.46 13.56
N TYR A 49 -3.60 12.37 14.10
CA TYR A 49 -4.11 11.72 15.30
C TYR A 49 -3.41 12.17 16.58
N GLU A 50 -2.44 13.07 16.51
CA GLU A 50 -1.61 13.50 17.64
C GLU A 50 -1.03 12.29 18.42
N SER A 51 -0.69 11.22 17.71
CA SER A 51 -0.30 9.94 18.30
C SER A 51 0.63 9.16 17.39
N TRP A 52 1.67 8.57 17.97
CA TRP A 52 2.64 7.74 17.27
C TRP A 52 2.18 6.28 17.11
N SER A 53 1.20 5.84 17.90
CA SER A 53 0.71 4.45 17.89
C SER A 53 -0.47 4.24 16.95
N ILE A 54 -1.38 5.21 16.87
CA ILE A 54 -2.60 5.13 16.04
C ILE A 54 -2.27 4.94 14.55
N PRO A 55 -1.28 5.61 13.93
CA PRO A 55 -0.95 5.43 12.51
C PRO A 55 -0.64 3.98 12.11
N PHE A 56 -0.09 3.18 13.02
CA PHE A 56 0.16 1.76 12.75
C PHE A 56 -1.12 0.98 12.45
N SER A 57 -2.23 1.30 13.12
CA SER A 57 -3.52 0.64 12.87
C SER A 57 -4.01 0.87 11.43
N VAL A 58 -3.74 2.04 10.86
CA VAL A 58 -4.07 2.37 9.47
C VAL A 58 -3.09 1.72 8.49
N MET A 59 -1.78 1.82 8.75
CA MET A 59 -0.76 1.29 7.83
C MET A 59 -0.83 -0.23 7.65
N LEU A 60 -1.31 -0.97 8.67
CA LEU A 60 -1.51 -2.41 8.59
C LEU A 60 -2.56 -2.84 7.55
N VAL A 61 -3.34 -1.91 6.99
CA VAL A 61 -4.29 -2.22 5.89
C VAL A 61 -3.59 -2.40 4.54
N VAL A 62 -2.40 -1.80 4.35
CA VAL A 62 -1.71 -1.77 3.05
C VAL A 62 -1.44 -3.19 2.50
N PRO A 63 -0.92 -4.15 3.29
CA PRO A 63 -0.71 -5.51 2.80
C PRO A 63 -1.99 -6.22 2.35
N LEU A 64 -3.16 -5.91 2.95
CA LEU A 64 -4.41 -6.56 2.57
C LEU A 64 -4.81 -6.24 1.12
N GLY A 65 -4.66 -4.98 0.70
CA GLY A 65 -4.91 -4.57 -0.69
C GLY A 65 -3.92 -5.19 -1.67
N VAL A 66 -2.65 -5.24 -1.29
CA VAL A 66 -1.57 -5.83 -2.09
C VAL A 66 -1.79 -7.32 -2.32
N VAL A 67 -2.17 -8.08 -1.28
CA VAL A 67 -2.43 -9.52 -1.38
C VAL A 67 -3.59 -9.79 -2.34
N GLY A 68 -4.70 -9.05 -2.24
CA GLY A 68 -5.83 -9.21 -3.15
C GLY A 68 -5.47 -8.95 -4.62
N ALA A 69 -4.70 -7.88 -4.89
CA ALA A 69 -4.24 -7.54 -6.22
C ALA A 69 -3.28 -8.60 -6.79
N LEU A 70 -2.29 -9.04 -6.00
CA LEU A 70 -1.32 -10.05 -6.40
C LEU A 70 -1.99 -11.40 -6.66
N LEU A 71 -2.93 -11.82 -5.82
CA LEU A 71 -3.68 -13.06 -6.04
C LEU A 71 -4.43 -13.00 -7.37
N ALA A 72 -5.21 -11.93 -7.62
CA ALA A 72 -5.97 -11.79 -8.85
C ALA A 72 -5.07 -11.76 -10.11
N ALA A 73 -3.95 -11.04 -10.05
CA ALA A 73 -2.97 -11.00 -11.14
C ALA A 73 -2.32 -12.37 -11.39
N THR A 74 -1.92 -13.07 -10.33
CA THR A 74 -1.30 -14.39 -10.42
C THR A 74 -2.27 -15.42 -10.98
N PHE A 75 -3.53 -15.44 -10.53
CA PHE A 75 -4.57 -16.34 -11.04
C PHE A 75 -4.90 -16.09 -12.52
N ARG A 76 -4.75 -14.85 -13.01
CA ARG A 76 -4.94 -14.51 -14.42
C ARG A 76 -3.65 -14.58 -15.27
N GLY A 77 -2.50 -14.89 -14.68
CA GLY A 77 -1.22 -14.90 -15.39
C GLY A 77 -0.77 -13.52 -15.90
N LEU A 78 -1.20 -12.44 -15.23
CA LEU A 78 -0.81 -11.07 -15.59
C LEU A 78 0.57 -10.73 -15.01
N THR A 79 1.32 -9.90 -15.73
CA THR A 79 2.63 -9.41 -15.28
C THR A 79 2.51 -8.17 -14.40
N ASN A 80 3.51 -7.94 -13.55
CA ASN A 80 3.63 -6.70 -12.76
C ASN A 80 4.14 -5.55 -13.64
N ASP A 81 3.24 -4.95 -14.41
CA ASP A 81 3.52 -3.80 -15.27
C ASP A 81 3.14 -2.47 -14.59
N VAL A 82 3.33 -1.35 -15.30
CA VAL A 82 3.02 0.00 -14.77
C VAL A 82 1.52 0.15 -14.47
N TYR A 83 0.63 -0.48 -15.24
CA TYR A 83 -0.81 -0.45 -14.99
C TYR A 83 -1.16 -1.16 -13.68
N PHE A 84 -0.56 -2.33 -13.43
CA PHE A 84 -0.71 -3.05 -12.17
C PHE A 84 -0.22 -2.21 -10.99
N GLN A 85 0.91 -1.53 -11.12
CA GLN A 85 1.46 -0.67 -10.05
C GLN A 85 0.54 0.52 -9.72
N VAL A 86 0.00 1.20 -10.73
CA VAL A 86 -0.94 2.32 -10.53
C VAL A 86 -2.26 1.83 -9.93
N GLY A 87 -2.76 0.67 -10.36
CA GLY A 87 -3.95 0.03 -9.78
C GLY A 87 -3.75 -0.40 -8.33
N LEU A 88 -2.56 -0.91 -8.00
CA LEU A 88 -2.17 -1.29 -6.64
C LEU A 88 -2.10 -0.05 -5.73
N LEU A 89 -1.47 1.04 -6.18
CA LEU A 89 -1.45 2.32 -5.47
C LEU A 89 -2.87 2.86 -5.21
N THR A 90 -3.75 2.79 -6.21
CA THR A 90 -5.15 3.23 -6.07
C THR A 90 -5.90 2.40 -5.03
N THR A 91 -5.72 1.07 -5.07
CA THR A 91 -6.33 0.14 -4.11
C THR A 91 -5.83 0.39 -2.68
N ILE A 92 -4.52 0.62 -2.52
CA ILE A 92 -3.92 1.02 -1.25
C ILE A 92 -4.55 2.32 -0.75
N GLY A 93 -4.64 3.35 -1.59
CA GLY A 93 -5.22 4.64 -1.22
C GLY A 93 -6.69 4.53 -0.78
N LEU A 94 -7.51 3.77 -1.50
CA LEU A 94 -8.92 3.55 -1.15
C LEU A 94 -9.06 2.80 0.19
N SER A 95 -8.27 1.74 0.38
CA SER A 95 -8.25 0.98 1.63
C SER A 95 -7.77 1.80 2.83
N ALA A 96 -6.71 2.60 2.65
CA ALA A 96 -6.18 3.51 3.66
C ALA A 96 -7.22 4.56 4.04
N LYS A 97 -7.89 5.20 3.08
CA LYS A 97 -8.97 6.16 3.36
C LYS A 97 -10.09 5.54 4.20
N ASN A 98 -10.47 4.30 3.90
CA ASN A 98 -11.50 3.60 4.66
C ASN A 98 -11.03 3.28 6.09
N ALA A 99 -9.78 2.86 6.27
CA ALA A 99 -9.19 2.61 7.59
C ALA A 99 -9.08 3.89 8.43
N ILE A 100 -8.59 4.99 7.82
CA ILE A 100 -8.51 6.32 8.46
C ILE A 100 -9.87 6.73 9.03
N LEU A 101 -10.93 6.61 8.22
CA LEU A 101 -12.27 7.00 8.65
C LEU A 101 -12.84 6.11 9.76
N ILE A 102 -12.49 4.82 9.83
CA ILE A 102 -12.92 3.97 10.95
C ILE A 102 -12.19 4.39 12.24
N VAL A 103 -10.87 4.56 12.15
CA VAL A 103 -10.02 4.93 13.29
C VAL A 103 -10.35 6.31 13.82
N GLU A 104 -10.62 7.27 12.93
CA GLU A 104 -11.03 8.64 13.28
C GLU A 104 -12.36 8.64 14.03
N PHE A 105 -13.38 7.94 13.54
CA PHE A 105 -14.67 7.85 14.24
C PHE A 105 -14.54 7.13 15.59
N ALA A 106 -13.74 6.07 15.68
CA ALA A 106 -13.51 5.36 16.94
C ALA A 106 -12.81 6.28 17.96
N LYS A 107 -11.77 7.00 17.54
CA LYS A 107 -11.06 7.98 18.38
C LYS A 107 -12.00 9.09 18.86
N ASP A 108 -12.79 9.65 17.95
CA ASP A 108 -13.76 10.70 18.27
C ASP A 108 -14.81 10.25 19.30
N LEU A 109 -15.35 9.03 19.17
CA LEU A 109 -16.28 8.46 20.14
C LEU A 109 -15.64 8.23 21.50
N MET A 110 -14.36 7.86 21.54
CA MET A 110 -13.61 7.71 22.80
C MET A 110 -13.36 9.07 23.47
N GLU A 111 -12.92 10.07 22.72
CA GLU A 111 -12.53 11.38 23.26
C GLU A 111 -13.71 12.28 23.59
N LYS A 112 -14.73 12.32 22.73
CA LYS A 112 -15.88 13.24 22.86
C LYS A 112 -17.01 12.66 23.69
N GLU A 113 -17.28 11.36 23.54
CA GLU A 113 -18.40 10.70 24.22
C GLU A 113 -17.94 9.84 25.41
N GLY A 114 -16.63 9.67 25.61
CA GLY A 114 -16.07 8.89 26.73
C GLY A 114 -16.33 7.39 26.62
N LYS A 115 -16.67 6.88 25.42
CA LYS A 115 -16.96 5.45 25.21
C LYS A 115 -15.73 4.58 25.42
N GLY A 116 -15.95 3.35 25.90
CA GLY A 116 -14.88 2.37 26.02
C GLY A 116 -14.31 1.99 24.65
N LEU A 117 -13.02 1.60 24.59
CA LEU A 117 -12.31 1.26 23.35
C LEU A 117 -13.09 0.29 22.44
N ILE A 118 -13.62 -0.79 23.01
CA ILE A 118 -14.35 -1.83 22.26
C ILE A 118 -15.68 -1.28 21.74
N GLU A 119 -16.42 -0.55 22.57
CA GLU A 119 -17.72 0.03 22.22
C GLU A 119 -17.59 1.05 21.09
N ALA A 120 -16.65 1.99 21.23
CA ALA A 120 -16.35 2.98 20.21
C ALA A 120 -15.92 2.34 18.88
N THR A 121 -15.10 1.28 18.93
CA THR A 121 -14.67 0.56 17.73
C THR A 121 -15.84 -0.13 17.03
N LEU A 122 -16.72 -0.82 17.77
CA LEU A 122 -17.88 -1.50 17.20
C LEU A 122 -18.85 -0.52 16.55
N GLU A 123 -19.06 0.63 17.17
CA GLU A 123 -19.94 1.67 16.65
C GLU A 123 -19.36 2.36 15.41
N ALA A 124 -18.07 2.72 15.44
CA ALA A 124 -17.38 3.27 14.29
C ALA A 124 -17.44 2.33 13.08
N VAL A 125 -17.15 1.04 13.27
CA VAL A 125 -17.24 0.05 12.19
C VAL A 125 -18.68 -0.06 11.66
N ARG A 126 -19.68 -0.07 12.54
CA ARG A 126 -21.10 -0.15 12.13
C ARG A 126 -21.53 1.07 11.31
N MET A 127 -21.12 2.27 11.69
CA MET A 127 -21.42 3.50 10.95
C MET A 127 -20.73 3.53 9.57
N ARG A 128 -19.51 3.00 9.47
CA ARG A 128 -18.70 3.03 8.25
C ARG A 128 -18.98 1.88 7.28
N LEU A 129 -19.61 0.78 7.74
CA LEU A 129 -19.88 -0.39 6.91
C LEU A 129 -20.66 -0.07 5.63
N ARG A 130 -21.79 0.65 5.74
CA ARG A 130 -22.64 0.98 4.59
C ARG A 130 -21.91 1.86 3.56
N PRO A 131 -21.24 2.97 3.94
CA PRO A 131 -20.42 3.73 3.02
C PRO A 131 -19.30 2.93 2.33
N ILE A 132 -18.60 2.06 3.07
CA ILE A 132 -17.50 1.25 2.54
C ILE A 132 -18.01 0.23 1.51
N LEU A 133 -19.14 -0.43 1.79
CA LEU A 133 -19.75 -1.35 0.83
C LEU A 133 -20.21 -0.64 -0.44
N MET A 134 -20.81 0.54 -0.30
CA MET A 134 -21.28 1.33 -1.45
C MET A 134 -20.13 1.69 -2.40
N THR A 135 -19.02 2.21 -1.87
CA THR A 135 -17.87 2.60 -2.71
C THR A 135 -17.15 1.40 -3.29
N SER A 136 -16.99 0.32 -2.52
CA SER A 136 -16.31 -0.89 -2.98
C SER A 136 -17.08 -1.58 -4.09
N LEU A 137 -18.41 -1.73 -3.95
CA LEU A 137 -19.23 -2.35 -4.99
C LEU A 137 -19.27 -1.50 -6.27
N ALA A 138 -19.37 -0.18 -6.14
CA ALA A 138 -19.32 0.71 -7.30
C ALA A 138 -17.96 0.62 -8.02
N PHE A 139 -16.86 0.54 -7.28
CA PHE A 139 -15.51 0.43 -7.87
C PHE A 139 -15.21 -0.95 -8.47
N ILE A 140 -15.80 -2.02 -7.95
CA ILE A 140 -15.64 -3.38 -8.49
C ILE A 140 -16.46 -3.58 -9.78
N LEU A 141 -17.63 -2.94 -9.89
CA LEU A 141 -18.54 -3.11 -11.03
C LEU A 141 -18.32 -2.08 -12.15
N GLY A 142 -17.73 -0.92 -11.84
CA GLY A 142 -17.41 0.13 -12.81
C GLY A 142 -16.13 -0.16 -13.56
#